data_AF-A0A6I5NY95-F1
#
_entry.id   AF-A0A6I5NY95-F1
#
_cell.length_a   1.000
_cell.length_b   1.000
_cell.length_c   1.000
_cell.angle_alpha   90.00
_cell.angle_beta   90.00
_cell.angle_gamma   90.00
#
_symmetry.space_group_name_H-M   'P 1'
#
loop_
_entity.id
_entity.type
_entity.pdbx_description
1 polymer ?
#
loop_
_entity_poly.entity_id
_entity_poly.type
_entity_poly.pdbx_seq_one_letter_code
_entity_poly.pdbx_strand_id
1 'polypeptide(L)' 'MTSPKITKLAETIRLATRTYDHGKKETALNLMGLVASKIHSLEERHELNQLVESTIRQSGAWVYYKSIVYGASSAIPKA' A
#
# COMPACT_ATOMS: atom_id res chain seq x y z
N MET A 1 17.34 1.44 -10.76
CA MET A 1 16.52 2.58 -11.23
C MET A 1 15.08 2.27 -10.92
N THR A 2 14.33 3.19 -10.32
CA THR A 2 12.93 2.96 -9.95
C THR A 2 12.03 3.04 -11.18
N SER A 3 11.16 2.05 -11.38
CA SER A 3 10.25 1.99 -12.52
C SER A 3 9.22 3.12 -12.47
N PRO A 4 8.97 3.85 -13.58
CA PRO A 4 7.93 4.90 -13.64
C PRO A 4 6.54 4.41 -13.23
N LYS A 5 6.25 3.12 -13.48
CA LYS A 5 5.02 2.46 -13.03
C LYS A 5 4.95 2.46 -11.50
N ILE A 6 6.02 2.02 -10.83
CA ILE A 6 6.06 1.87 -9.37
C ILE A 6 6.01 3.21 -8.66
N THR A 7 6.62 4.26 -9.24
CA THR A 7 6.48 5.63 -8.73
C THR A 7 5.02 6.08 -8.69
N LYS A 8 4.24 5.87 -9.75
CA LYS A 8 2.80 6.23 -9.79
C LYS A 8 1.97 5.42 -8.79
N LEU A 9 2.30 4.14 -8.62
CA LEU A 9 1.65 3.30 -7.60
C LEU A 9 1.97 3.80 -6.19
N ALA A 10 3.20 4.24 -5.93
CA ALA A 10 3.60 4.83 -4.65
C ALA A 10 2.83 6.12 -4.34
N GLU A 11 2.64 7.00 -5.33
CA GLU A 11 1.82 8.20 -5.19
C GLU A 11 0.36 7.86 -4.84
N THR A 12 -0.18 6.82 -5.48
CA THR A 12 -1.54 6.33 -5.19
C THR A 12 -1.65 5.81 -3.76
N ILE A 13 -0.64 5.09 -3.24
CA ILE A 13 -0.60 4.66 -1.83
C ILE A 13 -0.52 5.84 -0.87
N ARG A 14 0.28 6.86 -1.16
CA ARG A 14 0.34 8.08 -0.33
C ARG A 14 -1.00 8.82 -0.32
N LEU A 15 -1.69 8.88 -1.46
CA LEU A 15 -3.06 9.43 -1.53
C LEU A 15 -4.05 8.58 -0.72
N ALA A 16 -3.99 7.26 -0.86
CA ALA A 16 -4.85 6.35 -0.11
C ALA A 16 -4.65 6.52 1.41
N THR A 17 -3.40 6.66 1.84
CA THR A 17 -3.04 6.89 3.26
C THR A 17 -3.66 8.18 3.78
N ARG A 18 -3.44 9.31 3.09
CA ARG A 18 -4.08 10.60 3.47
C ARG A 18 -5.60 10.49 3.49
N THR A 19 -6.18 9.82 2.50
CA THR A 19 -7.63 9.60 2.40
C THR A 19 -8.16 8.80 3.60
N TYR A 20 -7.41 7.81 4.05
CA TYR A 20 -7.70 7.03 5.26
C TYR A 20 -7.68 7.92 6.51
N ASP A 21 -6.62 8.74 6.66
CA ASP A 21 -6.44 9.64 7.79
C ASP A 21 -7.55 10.71 7.86
N HIS A 22 -8.13 11.09 6.71
CA HIS A 22 -9.32 11.94 6.62
C HIS A 22 -10.66 11.22 6.89
N GLY A 23 -10.63 9.97 7.36
CA GLY A 23 -11.81 9.19 7.73
C GLY A 23 -12.53 8.50 6.54
N LYS A 24 -12.06 8.69 5.31
CA LYS A 24 -12.64 8.07 4.10
C LYS A 24 -12.07 6.67 3.88
N LYS A 25 -12.30 5.78 4.86
CA LYS A 25 -11.67 4.45 4.93
C LYS A 25 -11.94 3.60 3.69
N GLU A 26 -13.19 3.49 3.25
CA GLU A 26 -13.54 2.66 2.09
C GLU A 26 -12.82 3.10 0.80
N THR A 27 -12.83 4.41 0.51
CA THR A 27 -12.11 4.97 -0.64
C THR A 27 -10.61 4.68 -0.58
N ALA A 28 -10.00 4.81 0.61
CA ALA A 28 -8.60 4.50 0.80
C ALA A 28 -8.28 3.01 0.52
N LEU A 29 -9.10 2.10 1.05
CA LEU A 29 -8.93 0.66 0.83
C LEU A 29 -9.12 0.29 -0.64
N ASN A 30 -10.07 0.90 -1.34
CA ASN A 30 -10.26 0.72 -2.78
C ASN A 30 -9.03 1.18 -3.57
N LEU A 31 -8.44 2.33 -3.23
CA LEU A 31 -7.19 2.80 -3.86
C LEU A 31 -6.02 1.83 -3.61
N MET A 32 -5.90 1.29 -2.40
CA MET A 32 -4.88 0.26 -2.11
C MET A 32 -5.12 -1.03 -2.88
N GLY A 33 -6.38 -1.46 -3.02
CA GLY A 33 -6.77 -2.62 -3.82
C GLY A 33 -6.45 -2.44 -5.31
N LEU A 34 -6.68 -1.24 -5.84
CA LEU A 34 -6.28 -0.88 -7.20
C LEU A 34 -4.76 -1.00 -7.38
N VAL A 35 -3.97 -0.51 -6.44
CA VAL A 35 -2.51 -0.67 -6.48
C VAL A 35 -2.11 -2.14 -6.46
N ALA A 36 -2.67 -2.94 -5.56
CA ALA A 36 -2.38 -4.37 -5.48
C ALA A 36 -2.72 -5.10 -6.80
N SER A 37 -3.82 -4.75 -7.47
CA SER A 37 -4.21 -5.33 -8.76
C SER A 37 -3.24 -5.04 -9.92
N LYS A 38 -2.34 -4.07 -9.76
CA LYS A 38 -1.36 -3.65 -10.79
C LYS A 38 0.05 -4.17 -10.52
N ILE A 39 0.28 -4.84 -9.39
CA ILE A 39 1.57 -5.42 -9.01
C ILE A 39 1.54 -6.89 -9.43
N HIS A 40 2.44 -7.27 -10.33
CA HIS A 40 2.46 -8.62 -10.91
C HIS A 40 3.66 -9.45 -10.48
N SER A 41 4.62 -8.86 -9.76
CA SER A 41 5.80 -9.57 -9.26
C SER A 41 6.14 -9.19 -7.82
N LEU A 42 6.93 -10.06 -7.18
CA LEU A 42 7.48 -9.80 -5.84
C LEU A 42 8.46 -8.62 -5.84
N GLU A 43 9.21 -8.45 -6.93
CA GLU A 43 10.16 -7.35 -7.10
C GLU A 43 9.43 -6.00 -7.14
N GLU A 44 8.39 -5.87 -7.97
CA GLU A 44 7.55 -4.66 -8.04
C GLU A 44 6.93 -4.32 -6.67
N ARG A 45 6.52 -5.36 -5.94
CA ARG A 45 5.97 -5.20 -4.59
C ARG A 45 7.02 -4.70 -3.60
N HIS A 46 8.23 -5.25 -3.66
CA HIS A 46 9.34 -4.84 -2.80
C HIS A 46 9.76 -3.41 -3.08
N GLU A 47 9.91 -3.05 -4.35
CA GLU A 47 10.25 -1.71 -4.80
C GLU A 47 9.18 -0.70 -4.32
N LEU A 48 7.89 -1.01 -4.48
CA LEU A 48 6.81 -0.18 -3.97
C LEU A 48 6.94 0.05 -2.47
N ASN A 49 7.17 -1.01 -1.69
CA ASN A 49 7.29 -0.90 -0.23
C ASN A 49 8.48 -0.05 0.19
N GLN A 50 9.64 -0.19 -0.47
CA GLN A 50 10.79 0.68 -0.21
C GLN A 50 10.47 2.17 -0.40
N LEU A 51 9.63 2.53 -1.37
CA LEU A 51 9.26 3.92 -1.65
C LEU A 51 8.26 4.53 -0.67
N VAL A 52 7.41 3.70 -0.04
CA VAL A 52 6.28 4.19 0.77
C VAL A 52 6.47 3.92 2.26
N GLU A 53 7.22 2.89 2.65
CA GLU A 53 7.30 2.42 4.04
C GLU A 53 7.63 3.53 5.03
N SER A 54 8.70 4.30 4.78
CA SER A 54 9.09 5.41 5.67
C SER A 54 8.00 6.47 5.85
N THR A 55 7.15 6.65 4.84
CA THR A 55 6.06 7.64 4.84
C THR A 55 4.81 7.12 5.54
N ILE A 56 4.45 5.86 5.32
CA ILE A 56 3.13 5.35 5.71
C ILE A 56 3.17 4.45 6.95
N ARG A 57 4.34 4.03 7.42
CA ARG A 57 4.48 3.07 8.53
C ARG A 57 3.89 3.56 9.86
N GLN A 58 3.84 4.87 10.07
CA GLN A 58 3.24 5.48 11.26
C GLN A 58 1.74 5.77 11.10
N SER A 59 1.18 5.67 9.89
CA SER A 59 -0.26 5.85 9.67
C SER A 59 -1.03 4.61 10.09
N GLY A 60 -2.26 4.80 10.57
CA GLY A 60 -3.22 3.72 10.80
C GLY A 60 -3.54 2.90 9.55
N ALA A 61 -3.24 3.42 8.36
CA ALA A 61 -3.42 2.72 7.09
C ALA A 61 -2.34 1.65 6.81
N TRP A 62 -1.22 1.63 7.56
CA TRP A 62 -0.09 0.71 7.34
C TRP A 62 -0.50 -0.77 7.34
N VAL A 63 -1.29 -1.18 8.33
CA VAL A 63 -1.72 -2.58 8.48
C VAL A 63 -2.56 -3.03 7.27
N TYR A 64 -3.44 -2.15 6.79
CA TYR A 64 -4.26 -2.40 5.62
C TYR A 64 -3.43 -2.45 4.34
N TYR A 65 -2.49 -1.51 4.16
CA TYR A 65 -1.54 -1.54 3.05
C TYR A 65 -0.81 -2.88 2.99
N LYS A 66 -0.21 -3.32 4.12
CA LYS A 66 0.49 -4.60 4.17
C LYS A 66 -0.44 -5.76 3.85
N SER A 67 -1.63 -5.81 4.45
CA SER A 67 -2.59 -6.88 4.19
C SER A 67 -3.06 -6.93 2.73
N ILE A 68 -3.29 -5.79 2.09
CA ILE A 68 -3.82 -5.72 0.72
C ILE A 68 -2.72 -5.99 -0.31
N VAL A 69 -1.56 -5.35 -0.15
CA VAL A 69 -0.48 -5.42 -1.14
C VAL A 69 0.32 -6.72 -1.02
N TYR A 70 0.47 -7.27 0.20
CA TYR A 70 1.20 -8.52 0.42
C TYR A 70 0.29 -9.75 0.56
N GLY A 71 -1.03 -9.54 0.66
CA GLY A 71 -1.98 -10.59 1.02
C GLY A 71 -2.00 -10.84 2.53
N ALA A 72 -3.16 -11.30 3.03
CA ALA A 72 -3.40 -11.60 4.45
C ALA A 72 -2.51 -12.71 5.05
N SER A 73 -1.54 -13.27 4.31
CA SER A 73 -0.53 -14.20 4.86
C SER A 73 0.58 -13.52 5.66
N SER A 74 0.66 -12.19 5.72
CA SER A 74 1.71 -11.48 6.48
C SER A 74 1.20 -10.49 7.53
N ALA A 75 -0.11 -10.38 7.77
CA ALA A 75 -0.67 -9.33 8.64
C ALA A 75 -1.71 -9.81 9.67
N ILE A 76 -1.91 -11.12 9.84
CA ILE A 76 -2.75 -11.66 10.92
C ILE A 76 -1.82 -12.21 12.00
N PRO A 77 -1.57 -11.50 13.12
CA PRO A 77 -1.15 -12.19 14.33
C PRO A 77 -2.28 -13.17 14.67
N LYS A 78 -1.97 -14.47 14.69
CA LYS A 78 -2.86 -15.45 15.30
C LYS A 78 -3.05 -15.06 16.76
N ALA A 79 -4.33 -15.07 17.15
CA ALA A 79 -4.94 -14.96 18.48
C ALA A 79 -4.00 -14.84 19.68
#